data_AF-A0A453GRH5-F1
#
_entry.id   AF-A0A453GRH5-F1
#
_cell.length_a   1.000
_cell.length_b   1.000
_cell.length_c   1.000
_cell.angle_alpha   90.00
_cell.angle_beta   90.00
_cell.angle_gamma   90.00
#
_symmetry.space_group_name_H-M   'P 1'
#
loop_
_entity.id
_entity.type
_entity.pdbx_description
1 polymer ?
#
loop_
_entity_poly.entity_id
_entity_poly.type
_entity_poly.pdbx_seq_one_letter_code
_entity_poly.pdbx_strand_id
1 'polypeptide(L)'
;YSTRSCYLATFQGSASCSASKLIWKAWAPAKVKFFHCLANQNRCWTAKGLQRRGLQHHPRCVLCDQEPETMHHLLVSCPFWRQVWHDTLSWLR
;
A
#
# COMPACT_ATOMS: atom_id res chain seq x y z
N TYR A 1 -35.95 14.56 -2.94
CA TYR A 1 -34.69 13.85 -2.63
C TYR A 1 -34.88 13.00 -1.39
N SER A 2 -34.44 11.74 -1.40
CA SER A 2 -34.51 10.86 -0.21
C SER A 2 -33.17 10.84 0.53
N THR A 3 -33.20 10.64 1.85
CA THR A 3 -32.00 10.52 2.69
C THR A 3 -31.07 9.42 2.19
N ARG A 4 -31.64 8.32 1.67
CA ARG A 4 -30.89 7.21 1.05
C ARG A 4 -30.14 7.64 -0.21
N SER A 5 -30.78 8.41 -1.09
CA SER A 5 -30.15 8.93 -2.31
C SER A 5 -29.00 9.89 -1.98
N CYS A 6 -29.20 10.78 -1.00
CA CYS A 6 -28.17 11.71 -0.54
C CYS A 6 -26.97 10.97 0.10
N TYR A 7 -27.23 9.95 0.93
CA TYR A 7 -26.18 9.13 1.52
C TYR A 7 -25.38 8.35 0.47
N LEU A 8 -26.02 7.76 -0.54
CA LEU A 8 -25.28 7.04 -1.60
C LEU A 8 -24.41 7.98 -2.45
N ALA A 9 -24.85 9.22 -2.66
CA ALA A 9 -24.07 10.21 -3.39
C ALA A 9 -22.74 10.57 -2.70
N THR A 10 -22.62 10.42 -1.37
CA THR A 10 -21.34 10.67 -0.67
C THR A 10 -20.29 9.59 -0.96
N PHE A 11 -20.69 8.41 -1.46
CA PHE A 11 -19.78 7.34 -1.87
C PHE A 11 -19.44 7.37 -3.36
N GLN A 12 -19.99 8.34 -4.11
CA GLN A 12 -19.74 8.49 -5.53
C GLN A 12 -18.27 8.90 -5.73
N GLY A 13 -17.48 8.04 -6.37
CA GLY A 13 -16.02 8.20 -6.49
C GLY A 13 -15.20 7.45 -5.42
N SER A 14 -15.84 6.64 -4.57
CA SER A 14 -15.11 5.72 -3.69
C SER A 14 -14.31 4.68 -4.50
N ALA A 15 -13.04 4.51 -4.17
CA ALA A 15 -12.18 3.54 -4.82
C ALA A 15 -12.44 2.15 -4.24
N SER A 16 -12.88 1.20 -5.06
CA SER A 16 -12.98 -0.20 -4.66
C SER A 16 -11.58 -0.81 -4.58
N CYS A 17 -11.20 -1.26 -3.39
CA CYS A 17 -9.94 -1.94 -3.14
C CYS A 17 -10.21 -3.44 -3.08
N SER A 18 -9.72 -4.21 -4.06
CA SER A 18 -9.94 -5.66 -4.14
C SER A 18 -9.48 -6.39 -2.87
N ALA A 19 -8.41 -5.93 -2.25
CA ALA A 19 -7.88 -6.46 -1.00
C ALA A 19 -8.55 -5.90 0.28
N SER A 20 -9.56 -5.02 0.17
CA SER A 20 -10.18 -4.34 1.32
C SER A 20 -10.70 -5.33 2.37
N LYS A 21 -11.39 -6.38 1.93
CA LYS A 21 -11.91 -7.42 2.84
C LYS A 21 -10.80 -8.10 3.65
N LEU A 22 -9.65 -8.37 3.04
CA LEU A 22 -8.52 -9.02 3.71
C LEU A 22 -7.85 -8.08 4.71
N ILE A 23 -7.61 -6.83 4.30
CA ILE A 23 -6.96 -5.80 5.14
C ILE A 23 -7.79 -5.54 6.40
N TRP A 24 -9.11 -5.37 6.26
CA TRP A 24 -9.96 -5.05 7.41
C TRP A 24 -10.19 -6.25 8.33
N LYS A 25 -10.17 -7.48 7.80
CA LYS A 25 -10.25 -8.73 8.59
C LYS A 25 -8.96 -9.10 9.31
N ALA A 26 -7.80 -8.61 8.87
CA ALA A 26 -6.52 -8.94 9.48
C ALA A 26 -6.50 -8.61 10.98
N TRP A 27 -5.82 -9.43 11.78
CA TRP A 27 -5.54 -9.09 13.17
C TRP A 27 -4.32 -8.16 13.23
N ALA A 28 -4.57 -6.86 13.03
CA ALA A 28 -3.54 -5.83 12.98
C ALA A 28 -4.07 -4.50 13.54
N PRO A 29 -3.21 -3.63 14.10
CA PRO A 29 -3.60 -2.30 14.51
C PRO A 29 -4.19 -1.48 13.36
N ALA A 30 -5.12 -0.57 13.67
CA ALA A 30 -5.81 0.24 12.66
C ALA A 30 -4.85 1.04 11.76
N LYS A 31 -3.73 1.53 12.32
CA LYS A 31 -2.69 2.24 11.57
C LYS A 31 -2.08 1.37 10.46
N VAL A 32 -1.84 0.10 10.73
CA VAL A 32 -1.28 -0.87 9.77
C VAL A 32 -2.29 -1.18 8.68
N LYS A 33 -3.56 -1.39 9.05
CA LYS A 33 -4.66 -1.60 8.09
C LYS A 33 -4.83 -0.42 7.15
N PHE A 34 -4.83 0.80 7.69
CA PHE A 34 -4.95 2.02 6.90
C PHE A 34 -3.78 2.19 5.92
N PHE A 35 -2.56 1.93 6.40
CA PHE A 35 -1.37 1.94 5.54
C PHE A 35 -1.49 0.95 4.37
N HIS A 36 -1.88 -0.30 4.64
CA HIS A 36 -2.07 -1.29 3.57
C HIS A 36 -3.17 -0.90 2.57
N CYS A 37 -4.25 -0.27 3.05
CA CYS A 37 -5.32 0.23 2.18
C CYS A 37 -4.79 1.33 1.24
N LEU A 38 -4.00 2.28 1.76
CA LEU A 38 -3.35 3.31 0.96
C LEU A 38 -2.32 2.73 -0.02
N ALA A 39 -1.55 1.73 0.43
CA ALA A 39 -0.55 1.07 -0.39
C ALA A 39 -1.19 0.38 -1.59
N ASN A 40 -2.31 -0.33 -1.39
CA ASN A 40 -3.05 -0.98 -2.48
C ASN A 40 -3.65 0.02 -3.48
N GLN A 41 -3.99 1.22 -3.02
CA GLN A 41 -4.47 2.31 -3.88
C GLN A 41 -3.32 3.09 -4.56
N ASN A 42 -2.07 2.67 -4.40
CA ASN A 42 -0.88 3.39 -4.88
C ASN A 42 -0.83 4.86 -4.40
N ARG A 43 -1.37 5.14 -3.20
CA ARG A 43 -1.42 6.49 -2.62
C ARG A 43 -0.28 6.78 -1.66
N CYS A 44 0.54 5.78 -1.36
CA CYS A 44 1.72 5.96 -0.52
C CYS A 44 2.86 6.63 -1.29
N TRP A 45 3.70 7.37 -0.56
CA TRP A 45 4.91 7.99 -1.10
C TRP A 45 5.89 6.90 -1.55
N THR A 46 6.09 6.81 -2.86
CA THR A 46 7.07 5.94 -3.54
C THR A 46 7.69 6.71 -4.67
N ALA A 47 8.87 6.30 -5.15
CA ALA A 47 9.45 6.87 -6.36
C ALA A 47 8.45 6.88 -7.54
N LYS A 48 7.66 5.81 -7.74
CA LYS A 48 6.59 5.77 -8.75
C LYS A 48 5.47 6.80 -8.52
N GLY A 49 5.16 7.11 -7.26
CA GLY A 49 4.20 8.15 -6.90
C GLY A 49 4.77 9.56 -7.10
N LEU A 50 6.04 9.76 -6.80
CA LEU A 50 6.78 11.01 -7.02
C LEU A 50 6.94 11.30 -8.52
N GLN A 51 7.31 10.29 -9.31
CA GLN A 51 7.44 10.36 -10.76
C GLN A 51 6.13 10.83 -11.42
N ARG A 52 4.98 10.27 -11.00
CA ARG A 52 3.67 10.70 -11.51
C ARG A 52 3.32 12.15 -11.20
N ARG A 53 3.93 12.74 -10.18
CA ARG A 53 3.74 14.14 -9.77
C ARG A 53 4.84 15.07 -10.32
N GLY A 54 5.77 14.54 -11.12
CA GLY A 54 6.90 15.32 -11.65
C GLY A 54 7.92 15.73 -10.59
N LEU A 55 7.92 15.08 -9.42
CA LEU A 55 8.86 15.37 -8.34
C LEU A 55 10.18 14.61 -8.55
N GLN A 56 11.27 15.19 -8.07
CA GLN A 56 12.58 14.51 -8.06
C GLN A 56 12.47 13.20 -7.28
N HIS A 57 13.01 12.13 -7.85
CA HIS A 57 12.98 10.80 -7.26
C HIS A 57 14.21 10.01 -7.71
N HIS A 58 14.61 9.04 -6.88
CA HIS A 58 15.61 8.07 -7.29
C HIS A 58 14.97 7.08 -8.29
N PRO A 59 15.63 6.75 -9.41
CA PRO A 59 15.02 5.89 -10.43
C PRO A 59 14.84 4.43 -9.97
N ARG A 60 15.55 4.03 -8.92
CA ARG A 60 15.57 2.66 -8.38
C ARG A 60 15.20 2.66 -6.90
N CYS A 61 14.85 1.48 -6.39
CA CYS A 61 14.61 1.25 -4.97
C CYS A 61 15.86 1.54 -4.15
N VAL A 62 15.77 2.42 -3.16
CA VAL A 62 16.90 2.83 -2.32
C VAL A 62 17.45 1.68 -1.47
N LEU A 63 16.64 0.64 -1.23
CA LEU A 63 17.03 -0.50 -0.38
C LEU A 63 17.80 -1.59 -1.12
N CYS A 64 17.46 -1.86 -2.38
CA CYS A 64 18.07 -2.96 -3.14
C CYS A 64 18.77 -2.52 -4.43
N ASP A 65 18.51 -1.30 -4.92
CA ASP A 65 19.05 -0.73 -6.16
C ASP A 65 18.89 -1.58 -7.44
N GLN A 66 17.94 -2.54 -7.45
CA GLN A 66 17.73 -3.45 -8.58
C GLN A 66 16.54 -3.07 -9.47
N GLU A 67 15.40 -2.71 -8.86
CA GLU A 67 14.14 -2.45 -9.57
C GLU A 67 13.55 -1.07 -9.21
N PRO A 68 12.63 -0.53 -10.03
CA PRO A 68 11.91 0.69 -9.70
C PRO A 68 11.13 0.58 -8.39
N GLU A 69 11.19 1.62 -7.57
CA GLU A 69 10.50 1.62 -6.27
C GLU A 69 8.99 1.70 -6.44
N THR A 70 8.32 0.59 -6.11
CA THR A 70 6.86 0.50 -6.02
C THR A 70 6.46 -0.06 -4.65
N MET A 71 5.23 0.19 -4.20
CA MET A 71 4.75 -0.36 -2.92
C MET A 71 4.79 -1.89 -2.90
N HIS A 72 4.48 -2.53 -4.03
CA HIS A 72 4.58 -3.98 -4.18
C HIS A 72 6.04 -4.44 -4.08
N HIS A 73 6.95 -3.77 -4.79
CA HIS A 73 8.38 -4.08 -4.70
C HIS A 73 8.87 -3.90 -3.27
N LEU A 74 8.68 -2.73 -2.65
CA LEU A 74 9.10 -2.46 -1.28
C LEU A 74 8.59 -3.51 -0.29
N LEU A 75 7.29 -3.79 -0.25
CA LEU A 75 6.73 -4.64 0.81
C LEU A 75 6.91 -6.14 0.56
N VAL A 76 7.04 -6.60 -0.69
CA VAL A 76 6.96 -8.02 -1.05
C VAL A 76 8.16 -8.51 -1.83
N SER A 77 8.53 -7.82 -2.92
CA SER A 77 9.53 -8.32 -3.87
C SER A 77 10.97 -7.93 -3.51
N CYS A 78 11.15 -6.86 -2.73
CA CYS A 78 12.45 -6.30 -2.38
C CYS A 78 13.26 -7.33 -1.57
N PRO A 79 14.49 -7.67 -1.99
CA PRO A 79 15.35 -8.62 -1.28
C PRO A 79 15.54 -8.25 0.19
N PHE A 80 15.72 -6.96 0.48
CA PHE A 80 15.85 -6.44 1.84
C PHE A 80 14.64 -6.80 2.70
N TRP A 81 13.43 -6.47 2.25
CA TRP A 81 12.21 -6.75 3.00
C TRP A 81 11.89 -8.24 3.06
N ARG A 82 12.22 -9.01 2.02
CA ARG A 82 12.08 -10.46 2.03
C ARG A 82 12.93 -11.09 3.13
N GLN A 83 14.16 -10.60 3.31
CA GLN A 83 15.02 -11.04 4.41
C GLN A 83 14.39 -10.71 5.77
N VAL A 84 13.93 -9.47 5.95
CA VAL A 84 13.25 -9.05 7.19
C VAL A 84 12.02 -9.92 7.49
N TRP A 85 11.22 -10.24 6.47
CA TRP A 85 10.07 -11.14 6.64
C TRP A 85 10.50 -12.55 7.02
N HIS A 86 11.51 -13.10 6.34
CA HIS A 86 12.04 -14.41 6.64
C HIS A 86 12.51 -14.49 8.10
N ASP A 87 13.29 -13.51 8.54
CA ASP A 87 13.81 -13.46 9.91
C ASP A 87 12.65 -13.34 10.90
N THR A 88 11.75 -12.37 10.71
CA THR A 88 10.59 -12.17 11.61
C THR A 88 9.70 -13.42 11.71
N LEU A 89 9.45 -14.09 10.58
CA LEU A 89 8.65 -15.31 10.56
C LEU A 89 9.40 -16.51 11.16
N SER A 90 10.72 -16.55 11.06
CA SER A 90 11.53 -17.57 11.74
C SER A 90 11.50 -17.41 13.26
N TRP A 91 11.40 -16.17 13.77
CA TRP A 91 11.27 -15.89 15.21
C TRP A 91 9.89 -16.24 15.77
N LEU A 92 8.87 -16.26 14.93
CA LEU A 92 7.49 -16.60 15.31
C LEU A 92 7.21 -18.11 15.27
N ARG A 93 8.19 -18.92 14.87
CA ARG A 93 8.10 -20.38 14.80
C ARG A 93 8.62 -21.02 16.09
#